data_AF-A0AAN7WWW0-F1
#
_entry.id   AF-A0AAN7WWW0-F1
#
_cell.length_a   1.000
_cell.length_b   1.000
_cell.length_c   1.000
_cell.angle_alpha   90.00
_cell.angle_beta   90.00
_cell.angle_gamma   90.00
#
_symmetry.space_group_name_H-M   'P 1'
#
loop_
_entity.id
_entity.type
_entity.pdbx_description
1 polymer ?
#
loop_
_entity_poly.entity_id
_entity_poly.type
_entity_poly.pdbx_seq_one_letter_code
_entity_poly.pdbx_strand_id
1 'polypeptide(L)'
;MDVPEANDDSFGIEVILPEGGKIAPCCPHGPTLLFEKVSKGGEKGRRFYACSACRDRKDCHFFQWEDDKVSEARLLAREAENQSKRPPLTLKERVKRFKKLGSLRLDEKKFCQDCQMLLLPAEHEAHSTHRSAGVSSAQLRRPSVLLRPLHNKKSNAQYLFTDRSAHFLLDSLAALGYNRVLCVGTPRLQELITLRNMEGKHEPMKSLLLDIDFR
;
A
#
# COMPACT_ATOMS: atom_id res chain seq x y z
N MET A 1 15.64 -51.84 -6.64
CA MET A 1 16.36 -50.60 -6.29
C MET A 1 15.29 -49.57 -6.02
N ASP A 2 14.85 -49.50 -4.77
CA ASP A 2 13.84 -48.55 -4.32
C ASP A 2 14.44 -47.14 -4.35
N VAL A 3 13.83 -46.27 -5.14
CA VAL A 3 14.11 -44.84 -5.12
C VAL A 3 13.48 -44.30 -3.84
N PRO A 4 14.22 -43.65 -2.92
CA PRO A 4 13.60 -43.04 -1.76
C PRO A 4 12.69 -41.91 -2.26
N GLU A 5 11.41 -41.98 -1.91
CA GLU A 5 10.49 -40.86 -2.06
C GLU A 5 11.13 -39.63 -1.42
N ALA A 6 11.38 -38.59 -2.23
CA ALA A 6 11.80 -37.32 -1.71
C ALA A 6 10.72 -36.85 -0.73
N ASN A 7 11.08 -36.72 0.55
CA ASN A 7 10.25 -36.08 1.56
C ASN A 7 9.88 -34.69 1.03
N ASP A 8 8.68 -34.57 0.48
CA ASP A 8 8.03 -33.30 0.24
C ASP A 8 7.67 -32.72 1.62
N ASP A 9 8.68 -32.16 2.29
CA ASP A 9 8.59 -31.42 3.54
C ASP A 9 7.89 -30.07 3.29
N SER A 10 6.69 -30.12 2.74
CA SER A 10 5.81 -28.97 2.60
C SER A 10 5.28 -28.61 3.99
N PHE A 11 5.90 -27.60 4.60
CA PHE A 11 5.46 -27.04 5.88
C PHE A 11 4.32 -26.04 5.65
N GLY A 12 3.25 -26.18 6.42
CA GLY A 12 2.20 -25.16 6.54
C GLY A 12 2.66 -23.99 7.41
N ILE A 13 2.02 -22.84 7.25
CA ILE A 13 2.17 -21.69 8.14
C ILE A 13 0.79 -21.29 8.64
N GLU A 14 0.63 -21.24 9.95
CA GLU A 14 -0.57 -20.76 10.62
C GLU A 14 -0.32 -19.37 11.23
N VAL A 15 -1.37 -18.53 11.24
CA VAL A 15 -1.37 -17.25 11.93
C VAL A 15 -1.97 -17.46 13.31
N ILE A 16 -1.22 -17.10 14.35
CA ILE A 16 -1.66 -17.22 15.73
C ILE A 16 -2.19 -15.88 16.20
N LEU A 17 -3.41 -15.87 16.73
CA LEU A 17 -3.98 -14.71 17.39
C LEU A 17 -3.54 -14.73 18.86
N PRO A 18 -2.70 -13.78 19.32
CA PRO A 18 -2.22 -13.79 20.68
C PRO A 18 -3.36 -13.54 21.68
N GLU A 19 -3.56 -14.48 22.59
CA GLU A 19 -4.48 -14.31 23.72
C GLU A 19 -3.85 -13.38 24.78
N GLY A 20 -4.64 -12.48 25.37
CA GLY A 20 -4.20 -11.65 26.51
C GLY A 20 -3.47 -10.33 26.17
N GLY A 21 -3.68 -9.75 24.99
CA GLY A 21 -3.29 -8.36 24.72
C GLY A 21 -1.78 -8.09 24.62
N LYS A 22 -0.96 -9.12 24.41
CA LYS A 22 0.47 -8.95 24.13
C LYS A 22 0.66 -8.08 22.89
N ILE A 23 1.44 -7.00 23.03
CA ILE A 23 1.71 -6.07 21.94
C ILE A 23 2.74 -6.70 21.00
N ALA A 24 2.34 -6.95 19.76
CA ALA A 24 3.25 -7.43 18.72
C ALA A 24 4.31 -6.35 18.41
N PRO A 25 5.57 -6.74 18.18
CA PRO A 25 6.58 -5.78 17.77
C PRO A 25 6.24 -5.16 16.41
N CYS A 26 6.58 -3.89 16.21
CA CYS A 26 6.30 -3.20 14.96
C CYS A 26 7.46 -3.32 13.97
N CYS A 27 7.10 -3.49 12.71
CA CYS A 27 7.98 -3.27 11.57
C CYS A 27 7.64 -1.91 10.91
N PRO A 28 8.31 -1.50 9.81
CA PRO A 28 8.01 -0.25 9.12
C PRO A 28 6.56 -0.14 8.61
N HIS A 29 5.89 -1.28 8.44
CA HIS A 29 4.52 -1.38 7.93
C HIS A 29 3.46 -1.49 9.04
N GLY A 30 3.87 -1.33 10.31
CA GLY A 30 2.98 -1.43 11.48
C GLY A 30 3.18 -2.72 12.29
N PRO A 31 2.19 -3.10 13.12
CA PRO A 31 2.26 -4.32 13.93
C PRO A 31 2.50 -5.57 13.07
N THR A 32 3.38 -6.43 13.54
CA THR A 32 3.68 -7.73 12.93
C THR A 32 2.59 -8.75 13.27
N LEU A 33 2.56 -9.85 12.52
CA LEU A 33 1.73 -11.01 12.84
C LEU A 33 2.58 -12.11 13.45
N LEU A 34 1.98 -12.87 14.36
CA LEU A 34 2.58 -14.06 14.96
C LEU A 34 2.24 -15.28 14.08
N PHE A 35 3.25 -16.04 13.72
CA PHE A 35 3.16 -17.21 12.86
C PHE A 35 3.71 -18.45 13.56
N GLU A 36 3.17 -19.62 13.23
CA GLU A 36 3.68 -20.93 13.64
C GLU A 36 3.87 -21.80 12.38
N LYS A 37 5.02 -22.50 12.28
CA LYS A 37 5.20 -23.50 11.21
C LYS A 37 4.54 -24.80 11.65
N VAL A 38 3.77 -25.43 10.76
CA VAL A 38 3.07 -26.69 11.05
C VAL A 38 3.63 -27.77 10.12
N SER A 39 4.05 -28.90 10.69
CA SER A 39 4.47 -30.08 9.92
C SER A 39 3.26 -30.90 9.50
N LYS A 40 3.38 -31.73 8.44
CA LYS A 40 2.31 -32.62 7.97
C LYS A 40 1.80 -33.59 9.07
N GLY A 41 2.61 -33.85 10.11
CA GLY A 41 2.24 -34.66 11.27
C GLY A 41 1.44 -33.93 12.35
N GLY A 42 1.08 -32.65 12.15
CA GLY A 42 0.37 -31.84 13.14
C GLY A 42 1.23 -31.38 14.31
N GLU A 43 2.55 -31.56 14.24
CA GLU A 43 3.46 -31.05 15.26
C GLU A 43 3.56 -29.53 15.15
N LYS A 44 3.35 -28.85 16.28
CA LYS A 44 3.46 -27.40 16.39
C LYS A 44 4.92 -26.98 16.37
N GLY A 45 5.27 -26.11 15.43
CA GLY A 45 6.59 -25.51 15.34
C GLY A 45 6.79 -24.34 16.30
N ARG A 46 8.00 -23.77 16.26
CA ARG A 46 8.32 -22.56 17.03
C ARG A 46 7.64 -21.33 16.41
N ARG A 47 7.11 -20.45 17.26
CA ARG A 47 6.38 -19.24 16.86
C ARG A 47 7.30 -18.04 16.62
N PHE A 48 6.97 -17.23 15.61
CA PHE A 48 7.75 -16.06 15.24
C PHE A 48 6.89 -14.91 14.71
N TYR A 49 7.36 -13.70 14.91
CA TYR A 49 6.80 -12.48 14.35
C TYR A 49 7.39 -12.16 12.98
N ALA A 50 6.55 -11.85 12.01
CA ALA A 50 6.94 -11.38 10.69
C ALA A 50 5.99 -10.30 10.15
N CYS A 51 6.41 -9.63 9.07
CA CYS A 51 5.65 -8.52 8.49
C CYS A 51 4.24 -8.94 8.05
N SER A 52 3.24 -8.10 8.35
CA SER A 52 1.84 -8.28 7.94
C SER A 52 1.57 -7.91 6.48
N ALA A 53 2.39 -7.02 5.91
CA ALA A 53 2.18 -6.45 4.59
C ALA A 53 3.12 -6.98 3.49
N CYS A 54 4.28 -7.54 3.86
CA CYS A 54 5.28 -8.03 2.93
C CYS A 54 5.49 -9.54 3.09
N ARG A 55 5.30 -10.29 2.01
CA ARG A 55 5.48 -11.75 1.98
C ARG A 55 6.94 -12.16 1.79
N ASP A 56 7.75 -11.29 1.18
CA ASP A 56 9.19 -11.51 1.01
C ASP A 56 9.99 -10.78 2.07
N ARG A 57 10.98 -11.47 2.65
CA ARG A 57 11.92 -10.86 3.59
C ARG A 57 12.80 -9.80 2.92
N LYS A 58 12.93 -9.80 1.59
CA LYS A 58 13.65 -8.75 0.85
C LYS A 58 12.93 -7.41 0.89
N ASP A 59 11.60 -7.42 0.94
CA ASP A 59 10.79 -6.20 1.00
C ASP A 59 10.64 -5.71 2.46
N CYS A 60 10.60 -6.64 3.43
CA CYS A 60 10.69 -6.32 4.85
C CYS A 60 11.49 -7.39 5.61
N HIS A 61 12.68 -7.04 6.10
CA HIS A 61 13.59 -7.98 6.77
C HIS A 61 13.16 -8.38 8.19
N PHE A 62 12.04 -7.83 8.71
CA PHE A 62 11.61 -8.06 10.08
C PHE A 62 11.38 -9.56 10.36
N PHE A 63 12.06 -10.06 11.39
CA PHE A 63 11.87 -11.39 11.94
C PHE A 63 12.29 -11.41 13.42
N GLN A 64 11.50 -12.07 14.26
CA GLN A 64 11.80 -12.25 15.69
C GLN A 64 11.07 -13.49 16.21
N TRP A 65 11.74 -14.38 16.94
CA TRP A 65 11.02 -15.48 17.60
C TRP A 65 10.17 -14.95 18.78
N GLU A 66 9.05 -15.60 19.09
CA GLU A 66 8.16 -15.15 20.17
C GLU A 66 8.87 -15.06 21.53
N ASP A 67 9.76 -16.02 21.79
CA ASP A 67 10.52 -16.20 23.03
C ASP A 67 11.88 -15.48 23.04
N ASP A 68 12.24 -14.76 21.98
CA ASP A 68 13.49 -14.00 21.93
C ASP A 68 13.49 -12.86 22.95
N LYS A 69 14.49 -12.83 23.84
CA LYS A 69 14.80 -11.65 24.66
C LYS A 69 15.54 -10.62 23.81
N VAL A 70 14.87 -9.51 23.51
CA VAL A 70 15.42 -8.43 22.66
C VAL A 70 16.15 -7.42 23.54
N SER A 71 17.41 -7.13 23.24
CA SER A 71 18.18 -6.09 23.93
C SER A 71 17.67 -4.69 23.58
N GLU A 72 17.90 -3.73 24.48
CA GLU A 72 17.55 -2.32 24.27
C GLU A 72 18.18 -1.74 23.00
N ALA A 73 19.46 -2.03 22.76
CA ALA A 73 20.16 -1.61 21.55
C ALA A 73 19.47 -2.11 20.26
N ARG A 74 18.93 -3.34 20.26
CA ARG A 74 18.21 -3.90 19.11
C ARG A 74 16.83 -3.27 18.94
N LEU A 75 16.16 -2.87 20.03
CA LEU A 75 14.91 -2.11 19.98
C LEU A 75 15.12 -0.72 19.38
N LEU A 76 16.15 0.00 19.83
CA LEU A 76 16.51 1.33 19.32
C LEU A 76 16.89 1.29 17.83
N ALA A 77 17.71 0.32 17.41
CA ALA A 77 18.08 0.15 16.01
C ALA A 77 16.87 -0.13 15.12
N ARG A 78 15.94 -0.96 15.59
CA ARG A 78 14.67 -1.25 14.91
C ARG A 78 13.80 -0.01 14.79
N GLU A 79 13.69 0.78 15.85
CA GLU A 79 12.89 2.00 15.81
C GLU A 79 13.47 3.02 14.83
N ALA A 80 14.79 3.19 14.79
CA ALA A 80 15.47 4.03 13.81
C ALA A 80 15.21 3.55 12.37
N GLU A 81 15.26 2.24 12.11
CA GLU A 81 14.92 1.68 10.79
C GLU A 81 13.44 1.90 10.42
N ASN A 82 12.54 1.69 11.38
CA ASN A 82 11.11 1.94 11.17
C ASN A 82 10.84 3.42 10.84
N GLN A 83 11.55 4.34 11.49
CA GLN A 83 11.43 5.77 11.24
C GLN A 83 12.00 6.17 9.87
N SER A 84 13.14 5.63 9.47
CA SER A 84 13.77 5.96 8.18
C SER A 84 12.98 5.48 6.96
N LYS A 85 12.16 4.44 7.13
CA LYS A 85 11.29 3.88 6.07
C LYS A 85 9.90 4.51 6.00
N ARG A 86 9.59 5.50 6.83
CA ARG A 86 8.31 6.23 6.75
C ARG A 86 8.23 7.04 5.45
N PRO A 87 7.01 7.31 4.94
CA PRO A 87 6.84 8.24 3.84
C PRO A 87 7.52 9.59 4.15
N PRO A 88 8.21 10.20 3.17
CA PRO A 88 9.02 11.41 3.41
C PRO A 88 8.19 12.65 3.76
N LEU A 89 6.89 12.62 3.43
CA LEU A 89 5.95 13.70 3.72
C LEU A 89 4.79 13.17 4.58
N THR A 90 4.42 13.93 5.59
CA THR A 90 3.21 13.70 6.36
C THR A 90 1.95 13.94 5.50
N LEU A 91 0.81 13.38 5.95
CA LEU A 91 -0.47 13.62 5.27
C LEU A 91 -0.82 15.12 5.18
N LYS A 92 -0.56 15.90 6.24
CA LYS A 92 -0.80 17.34 6.26
C LYS A 92 0.02 18.07 5.19
N GLU A 93 1.29 17.69 5.04
CA GLU A 93 2.17 18.26 4.02
C GLU A 93 1.73 17.87 2.62
N ARG A 94 1.40 16.59 2.39
CA ARG A 94 0.84 16.12 1.10
C ARG A 94 -0.40 16.90 0.69
N VAL A 95 -1.35 17.09 1.62
CA VAL A 95 -2.56 17.88 1.36
C VAL A 95 -2.23 19.34 1.04
N LYS A 96 -1.35 19.98 1.83
CA LYS A 96 -0.92 21.37 1.58
C LYS A 96 -0.27 21.51 0.19
N ARG A 97 0.60 20.56 -0.15
CA ARG A 97 1.33 20.50 -1.40
C ARG A 97 0.40 20.29 -2.60
N PHE A 98 -0.57 19.37 -2.49
CA PHE A 98 -1.58 19.13 -3.51
C PHE A 98 -2.48 20.36 -3.74
N LYS A 99 -2.90 21.05 -2.67
CA LYS A 99 -3.66 22.31 -2.79
C LYS A 99 -2.86 23.39 -3.52
N LYS A 100 -1.57 23.55 -3.18
CA LYS A 100 -0.67 24.49 -3.86
C LYS A 100 -0.53 24.15 -5.35
N LEU A 101 -0.40 22.86 -5.68
CA LEU A 101 -0.38 22.39 -7.08
C LEU A 101 -1.68 22.71 -7.82
N GLY A 102 -2.83 22.57 -7.16
CA GLY A 102 -4.14 22.91 -7.71
C GLY A 102 -4.25 24.35 -8.20
N SER A 103 -3.63 25.30 -7.47
CA SER A 103 -3.64 26.74 -7.79
C SER A 103 -2.61 27.19 -8.84
N LEU A 104 -1.68 26.32 -9.26
CA LEU A 104 -0.67 26.67 -10.27
C LEU A 104 -1.28 26.79 -11.68
N ARG A 105 -0.54 27.44 -12.58
CA ARG A 105 -0.86 27.42 -14.01
C ARG A 105 -0.53 26.05 -14.62
N LEU A 106 -1.12 25.75 -15.77
CA LEU A 106 -0.99 24.42 -16.39
C LEU A 106 0.45 24.10 -16.82
N ASP A 107 1.20 25.09 -17.28
CA ASP A 107 2.61 25.02 -17.67
C ASP A 107 3.56 24.78 -16.48
N GLU A 108 3.11 25.12 -15.27
CA GLU A 108 3.87 24.93 -14.03
C GLU A 108 3.56 23.58 -13.35
N LYS A 109 2.46 22.91 -13.70
CA LYS A 109 2.09 21.61 -13.11
C LYS A 109 2.86 20.49 -13.77
N LYS A 110 3.89 19.97 -13.09
CA LYS A 110 4.70 18.85 -13.58
C LYS A 110 4.55 17.61 -12.72
N PHE A 111 4.68 16.45 -13.34
CA PHE A 111 4.84 15.15 -12.69
C PHE A 111 6.12 14.50 -13.16
N CYS A 112 6.95 14.11 -12.20
CA CYS A 112 8.16 13.34 -12.46
C CYS A 112 7.81 11.86 -12.55
N GLN A 113 8.06 11.25 -13.71
CA GLN A 113 7.81 9.83 -13.96
C GLN A 113 8.87 8.93 -13.33
N ASP A 114 10.08 9.43 -13.07
CA ASP A 114 11.13 8.63 -12.46
C ASP A 114 10.93 8.57 -10.92
N CYS A 115 10.59 9.70 -10.31
CA CYS A 115 10.30 9.80 -8.88
C CYS A 115 8.84 9.46 -8.51
N GLN A 116 7.95 9.34 -9.49
CA GLN A 116 6.52 9.06 -9.30
C GLN A 116 5.82 10.08 -8.38
N MET A 117 6.10 11.38 -8.58
CA MET A 117 5.59 12.45 -7.72
C MET A 117 5.26 13.74 -8.48
N LEU A 118 4.30 14.50 -7.94
CA LEU A 118 3.97 15.84 -8.40
C LEU A 118 5.02 16.85 -7.93
N LEU A 119 5.44 17.74 -8.83
CA LEU A 119 6.45 18.76 -8.57
C LEU A 119 5.83 20.14 -8.37
N LEU A 120 6.36 20.89 -7.40
CA LEU A 120 6.16 22.33 -7.33
C LEU A 120 7.27 23.03 -8.15
N PRO A 121 7.07 24.31 -8.52
CA PRO A 121 8.04 25.05 -9.34
C PRO A 121 9.46 25.06 -8.80
N ALA A 122 9.61 25.14 -7.48
CA ALA A 122 10.92 25.15 -6.81
C ALA A 122 11.72 23.84 -6.95
N GLU A 123 11.10 22.74 -7.38
CA GLU A 123 11.76 21.44 -7.50
C GLU A 123 12.04 21.05 -8.95
N HIS A 124 11.62 21.88 -9.91
CA HIS A 124 11.82 21.61 -11.33
C HIS A 124 13.31 21.49 -11.68
N GLU A 125 14.17 22.32 -11.09
CA GLU A 125 15.60 22.30 -11.34
C GLU A 125 16.25 21.00 -10.86
N ALA A 126 15.91 20.56 -9.64
CA ALA A 126 16.36 19.28 -9.07
C ALA A 126 15.88 18.05 -9.87
N HIS A 127 14.88 18.22 -10.74
CA HIS A 127 14.32 17.18 -11.60
C HIS A 127 14.59 17.44 -13.08
N SER A 128 15.52 18.34 -13.42
CA SER A 128 15.84 18.72 -14.80
C SER A 128 16.35 17.54 -15.65
N THR A 129 17.04 16.60 -15.02
CA THR A 129 17.55 15.37 -15.66
C THR A 129 16.54 14.20 -15.62
N HIS A 130 15.42 14.35 -14.92
CA HIS A 130 14.39 13.33 -14.81
C HIS A 130 13.33 13.49 -15.90
N ARG A 131 12.71 12.38 -16.29
CA ARG A 131 11.56 12.39 -17.19
C ARG A 131 10.36 13.00 -16.48
N SER A 132 10.00 14.20 -16.89
CA SER A 132 8.87 14.94 -16.33
C SER A 132 7.91 15.36 -17.43
N ALA A 133 6.61 15.35 -17.14
CA ALA A 133 5.56 15.76 -18.07
C ALA A 133 4.62 16.76 -17.40
N GLY A 134 4.00 17.64 -18.21
CA GLY A 134 2.93 18.52 -17.76
C GLY A 134 1.69 17.70 -17.35
N VAL A 135 0.95 18.17 -16.34
CA VAL A 135 -0.24 17.47 -15.82
C VAL A 135 -1.45 18.39 -15.78
N SER A 136 -2.51 17.96 -16.46
CA SER A 136 -3.80 18.63 -16.44
C SER A 136 -4.57 18.35 -15.14
N SER A 137 -5.51 19.23 -14.81
CA SER A 137 -6.44 19.01 -13.69
C SER A 137 -7.27 17.72 -13.85
N ALA A 138 -7.53 17.26 -15.08
CA ALA A 138 -8.23 16.00 -15.33
C ALA A 138 -7.37 14.79 -14.96
N GLN A 139 -6.07 14.81 -15.30
CA GLN A 139 -5.13 13.75 -14.92
C GLN A 139 -4.90 13.70 -13.41
N LEU A 140 -4.89 14.84 -12.71
CA LEU A 140 -4.82 14.88 -11.24
C LEU A 140 -6.00 14.18 -10.55
N ARG A 141 -7.14 14.03 -11.24
CA ARG A 141 -8.31 13.29 -10.74
C ARG A 141 -8.29 11.80 -11.10
N ARG A 142 -7.30 11.36 -11.87
CA ARG A 142 -7.05 9.95 -12.19
C ARG A 142 -5.62 9.50 -11.84
N PRO A 143 -5.21 9.55 -10.55
CA PRO A 143 -3.88 9.11 -10.12
C PRO A 143 -3.49 7.71 -10.62
N SER A 144 -4.43 6.75 -10.69
CA SER A 144 -4.20 5.39 -11.17
C SER A 144 -3.81 5.27 -12.65
N VAL A 145 -3.94 6.36 -13.41
CA VAL A 145 -3.47 6.45 -14.81
C VAL A 145 -2.11 7.15 -14.88
N LEU A 146 -1.82 8.03 -13.91
CA LEU A 146 -0.58 8.81 -13.86
C LEU A 146 0.55 8.02 -13.19
N LEU A 147 0.25 7.35 -12.07
CA LEU A 147 1.19 6.55 -11.29
C LEU A 147 1.37 5.18 -11.95
N ARG A 148 2.62 4.73 -12.01
CA ARG A 148 2.97 3.37 -12.40
C ARG A 148 2.49 2.40 -11.32
N PRO A 149 1.77 1.33 -11.70
CA PRO A 149 1.34 0.31 -10.75
C PRO A 149 2.50 -0.42 -10.10
N LEU A 150 2.42 -0.63 -8.78
CA LEU A 150 3.35 -1.44 -8.01
C LEU A 150 3.00 -2.93 -8.15
N HIS A 151 3.43 -3.54 -9.25
CA HIS A 151 3.07 -4.90 -9.66
C HIS A 151 3.77 -6.04 -8.88
N ASN A 152 4.65 -5.75 -7.92
CA ASN A 152 5.32 -6.79 -7.13
C ASN A 152 4.26 -7.55 -6.29
N LYS A 153 4.00 -8.81 -6.69
CA LYS A 153 3.03 -9.70 -6.05
C LYS A 153 3.33 -10.06 -4.59
N LYS A 154 4.56 -9.79 -4.12
CA LYS A 154 5.01 -10.09 -2.76
C LYS A 154 4.83 -8.92 -1.79
N SER A 155 4.50 -7.74 -2.29
CA SER A 155 4.20 -6.55 -1.51
C SER A 155 2.85 -5.95 -1.93
N ASN A 156 2.83 -4.95 -2.80
CA ASN A 156 1.64 -4.16 -3.14
C ASN A 156 0.66 -4.90 -4.04
N ALA A 157 1.14 -5.73 -4.98
CA ALA A 157 0.32 -6.47 -5.94
C ALA A 157 -0.76 -5.60 -6.62
N GLN A 158 -0.41 -4.39 -7.05
CA GLN A 158 -1.37 -3.40 -7.53
C GLN A 158 -1.85 -3.73 -8.95
N TYR A 159 -2.91 -4.54 -9.04
CA TYR A 159 -3.59 -4.88 -10.29
C TYR A 159 -4.84 -4.03 -10.45
N LEU A 160 -4.74 -2.99 -11.28
CA LEU A 160 -5.82 -2.03 -11.46
C LEU A 160 -6.93 -2.59 -12.35
N PHE A 161 -8.18 -2.33 -11.97
CA PHE A 161 -9.34 -2.64 -12.82
C PHE A 161 -9.20 -2.01 -14.20
N THR A 162 -9.72 -2.68 -15.23
CA THR A 162 -9.95 -2.03 -16.52
C THR A 162 -11.01 -0.94 -16.37
N ASP A 163 -11.01 0.07 -17.25
CA ASP A 163 -12.04 1.12 -17.21
C ASP A 163 -13.45 0.51 -17.31
N ARG A 164 -13.66 -0.50 -18.18
CA ARG A 164 -14.95 -1.19 -18.31
C ARG A 164 -15.40 -1.85 -17.00
N SER A 165 -14.53 -2.61 -16.35
CA SER A 165 -14.85 -3.29 -15.08
C SER A 165 -15.11 -2.29 -13.96
N ALA A 166 -14.34 -1.21 -13.89
CA ALA A 166 -14.49 -0.20 -12.86
C ALA A 166 -15.82 0.58 -13.00
N HIS A 167 -16.25 0.91 -14.21
CA HIS A 167 -17.57 1.50 -14.45
C HIS A 167 -18.70 0.53 -14.12
N PHE A 168 -18.59 -0.74 -14.54
CA PHE A 168 -19.57 -1.76 -14.18
C PHE A 168 -19.77 -1.86 -12.65
N LEU A 169 -18.68 -1.85 -11.86
CA LEU A 169 -18.75 -1.85 -10.40
C LEU A 169 -19.43 -0.59 -9.86
N LEU A 170 -19.06 0.59 -10.37
CA LEU A 170 -19.66 1.86 -9.97
C LEU A 170 -21.17 1.89 -10.24
N ASP A 171 -21.58 1.51 -11.44
CA ASP A 171 -22.98 1.50 -11.87
C ASP A 171 -23.80 0.50 -11.06
N SER A 172 -23.22 -0.68 -10.78
CA SER A 172 -23.85 -1.69 -9.93
C SER A 172 -24.06 -1.18 -8.50
N LEU A 173 -23.05 -0.53 -7.90
CA LEU A 173 -23.16 0.05 -6.56
C LEU A 173 -24.23 1.16 -6.50
N ALA A 174 -24.28 2.01 -7.54
CA ALA A 174 -25.28 3.07 -7.63
C ALA A 174 -26.70 2.51 -7.82
N ALA A 175 -26.88 1.49 -8.67
CA ALA A 175 -28.17 0.85 -8.92
C ALA A 175 -28.72 0.14 -7.66
N LEU A 176 -27.84 -0.40 -6.82
CA LEU A 176 -28.18 -0.98 -5.53
C LEU A 176 -28.49 0.07 -4.45
N GLY A 177 -28.34 1.37 -4.75
CA GLY A 177 -28.64 2.47 -3.84
C GLY A 177 -27.55 2.76 -2.79
N TYR A 178 -26.34 2.23 -2.95
CA TYR A 178 -25.24 2.54 -2.04
C TYR A 178 -24.75 3.97 -2.26
N ASN A 179 -24.75 4.78 -1.19
CA ASN A 179 -24.30 6.18 -1.21
C ASN A 179 -23.00 6.42 -0.41
N ARG A 180 -22.45 5.38 0.22
CA ARG A 180 -21.19 5.39 0.96
C ARG A 180 -20.39 4.14 0.64
N VAL A 181 -19.19 4.30 0.11
CA VAL A 181 -18.33 3.19 -0.33
C VAL A 181 -16.95 3.30 0.31
N LEU A 182 -16.61 2.34 1.17
CA LEU A 182 -15.26 2.20 1.70
C LEU A 182 -14.41 1.40 0.70
N CYS A 183 -13.51 2.08 0.01
CA CYS A 183 -12.62 1.51 -1.00
C CYS A 183 -11.35 1.00 -0.32
N VAL A 184 -11.25 -0.31 -0.05
CA VAL A 184 -10.02 -0.92 0.51
C VAL A 184 -9.20 -1.51 -0.63
N GLY A 185 -8.07 -0.89 -0.98
CA GLY A 185 -7.20 -1.35 -2.07
C GLY A 185 -7.79 -1.18 -3.48
N THR A 186 -8.73 -0.25 -3.67
CA THR A 186 -9.42 -0.04 -4.96
C THR A 186 -9.34 1.42 -5.43
N PRO A 187 -8.13 1.96 -5.69
CA PRO A 187 -7.94 3.37 -6.02
C PRO A 187 -8.73 3.80 -7.27
N ARG A 188 -8.72 2.99 -8.34
CA ARG A 188 -9.43 3.34 -9.59
C ARG A 188 -10.95 3.44 -9.43
N LEU A 189 -11.56 2.62 -8.56
CA LEU A 189 -12.99 2.74 -8.26
C LEU A 189 -13.28 4.03 -7.49
N GLN A 190 -12.43 4.38 -6.52
CA GLN A 190 -12.57 5.61 -5.74
C GLN A 190 -12.47 6.87 -6.63
N GLU A 191 -11.55 6.86 -7.60
CA GLU A 191 -11.41 7.92 -8.61
C GLU A 191 -12.68 8.08 -9.44
N LEU A 192 -13.26 6.99 -9.95
CA LEU A 192 -14.48 7.04 -10.74
C LEU A 192 -15.68 7.53 -9.92
N ILE A 193 -15.81 7.13 -8.65
CA ILE A 193 -16.84 7.69 -7.75
C ILE A 193 -16.68 9.21 -7.65
N THR A 194 -15.45 9.69 -7.48
CA THR A 194 -15.16 11.12 -7.38
C THR A 194 -15.52 11.86 -8.67
N LEU A 195 -15.19 11.28 -9.83
CA LEU A 195 -15.52 11.86 -11.15
C LEU A 195 -17.03 11.89 -11.38
N ARG A 196 -17.75 10.81 -11.09
CA ARG A 196 -19.23 10.74 -11.17
C ARG A 196 -19.88 11.88 -10.38
N ASN A 197 -19.41 12.15 -9.17
CA ASN A 197 -19.95 13.22 -8.34
C ASN A 197 -19.75 14.62 -8.96
N MET A 198 -18.67 14.82 -9.73
CA MET A 198 -18.41 16.09 -10.41
C MET A 198 -19.30 16.32 -11.62
N GLU A 199 -19.87 15.27 -12.22
CA GLU A 199 -20.80 15.42 -13.35
C GLU A 199 -22.13 16.06 -12.94
N GLY A 200 -22.50 16.01 -11.65
CA GLY A 200 -23.72 16.63 -11.14
C GLY A 200 -25.03 16.01 -11.64
N LYS A 201 -24.98 14.86 -12.33
CA LYS A 201 -26.16 14.18 -12.89
C LYS A 201 -26.91 13.31 -11.89
N HIS A 202 -26.28 12.98 -10.77
CA HIS A 202 -26.79 12.03 -9.79
C HIS A 202 -26.47 12.49 -8.37
N GLU A 203 -27.20 11.92 -7.39
CA GLU A 203 -26.88 12.10 -5.98
C GLU A 203 -25.42 11.70 -5.67
N PRO A 204 -24.68 12.54 -4.92
CA PRO A 204 -23.28 12.28 -4.61
C PRO A 204 -23.08 11.00 -3.77
N MET A 205 -22.12 10.18 -4.19
CA MET A 205 -21.68 9.00 -3.45
C MET A 205 -20.41 9.32 -2.66
N LYS A 206 -20.45 9.18 -1.34
CA LYS A 206 -19.26 9.37 -0.50
C LYS A 206 -18.32 8.17 -0.65
N SER A 207 -17.02 8.44 -0.75
CA SER A 207 -16.01 7.40 -0.79
C SER A 207 -14.81 7.73 0.10
N LEU A 208 -14.15 6.68 0.60
CA LEU A 208 -12.89 6.78 1.33
C LEU A 208 -11.96 5.67 0.83
N LEU A 209 -10.72 6.02 0.47
CA LEU A 209 -9.68 5.06 0.08
C LEU A 209 -8.83 4.68 1.30
N LEU A 210 -8.75 3.39 1.58
CA LEU A 210 -7.75 2.81 2.47
C LEU A 210 -6.78 1.99 1.61
N ASP A 211 -5.53 2.43 1.55
CA ASP A 211 -4.48 1.77 0.78
C ASP A 211 -3.14 1.90 1.51
N ILE A 212 -2.25 0.92 1.31
CA ILE A 212 -0.89 0.93 1.86
C ILE A 212 0.07 1.70 0.94
N ASP A 213 -0.27 1.85 -0.35
CA ASP A 213 0.46 2.75 -1.25
C ASP A 213 0.25 4.20 -0.81
N PHE A 214 1.31 4.80 -0.26
CA PHE A 214 1.25 6.15 0.27
C PHE A 214 1.27 7.22 -0.82
N ARG A 215 1.45 6.88 -2.11
CA ARG A 215 1.63 7.85 -3.19
C ARG A 215 0.35 8.64 -3.49
#